data_AF-A0A2E6DL54-F1
#
_entry.id   AF-A0A2E6DL54-F1
#
_cell.length_a   1.000
_cell.length_b   1.000
_cell.length_c   1.000
_cell.angle_alpha   90.00
_cell.angle_beta   90.00
_cell.angle_gamma   90.00
#
_symmetry.space_group_name_H-M   'P 1'
#
loop_
_entity.id
_entity.type
_entity.pdbx_description
1 polymer ?
#
loop_
_entity_poly.entity_id
_entity_poly.type
_entity_poly.pdbx_seq_one_letter_code
_entity_poly.pdbx_strand_id
1 'polypeptide(L)'
;NSRLTASKSTFLFILLVFTTTQLRPVTNSEISIGQQKQLLIDDHAVDSTTRLHRQLGEVVKYPYPILKPDLPGDDPSAFGSYLTVLRDKLGNKFQMWYMAGKNNGIGYAESLDGIHWKKPYVSLDGKTNIVFDAKGHMSVSIDPHETDPYHRYKAAYYGPGVKVALAYSADGIQWNSYTNGQSVT
;
A
#
# COMPACT_ATOMS: atom_id res chain seq x y z
N ASN A 1 94.32 2.75 17.70
CA ASN A 1 93.22 1.79 17.38
C ASN A 1 91.91 2.33 17.91
N SER A 2 91.26 3.16 17.10
CA SER A 2 89.94 3.74 17.35
C SER A 2 88.90 2.99 16.51
N ARG A 3 87.70 2.78 17.04
CA ARG A 3 86.41 3.19 16.44
C ARG A 3 85.24 2.59 17.25
N LEU A 4 84.51 3.49 17.90
CA LEU A 4 83.15 3.30 18.41
C LEU A 4 82.18 3.37 17.23
N THR A 5 81.27 2.39 17.13
CA THR A 5 80.18 2.34 16.16
C THR A 5 78.97 3.12 16.69
N ALA A 6 78.57 4.17 15.98
CA ALA A 6 77.37 4.94 16.27
C ALA A 6 76.15 4.31 15.57
N SER A 7 75.12 3.98 16.35
CA SER A 7 73.78 3.60 15.88
C SER A 7 73.03 4.85 15.41
N LYS A 8 72.47 4.83 14.20
CA LYS A 8 71.60 5.89 13.67
C LYS A 8 70.14 5.51 13.93
N SER A 9 69.46 6.24 14.82
CA SER A 9 68.00 6.17 14.98
C SER A 9 67.33 7.13 14.00
N THR A 10 66.50 6.58 13.11
CA THR A 10 65.62 7.34 12.21
C THR A 10 64.30 7.61 12.92
N PHE A 11 63.93 8.89 13.11
CA PHE A 11 62.60 9.27 13.59
C PHE A 11 61.67 9.56 12.41
N LEU A 12 60.52 8.89 12.39
CA LEU A 12 59.41 9.12 11.44
C LEU A 12 58.47 10.17 12.03
N PHE A 13 58.34 11.33 11.40
CA PHE A 13 57.32 12.33 11.75
C PHE A 13 56.06 12.06 10.91
N ILE A 14 54.96 11.73 11.58
CA ILE A 14 53.63 11.61 10.96
C ILE A 14 52.95 12.98 11.06
N LEU A 15 52.67 13.60 9.91
CA LEU A 15 51.93 14.85 9.81
C LEU A 15 50.42 14.53 9.78
N LEU A 16 49.69 14.83 10.85
CA LEU A 16 48.22 14.74 10.86
C LEU A 16 47.64 16.02 10.25
N VAL A 17 47.00 15.91 9.09
CA VAL A 17 46.24 16.99 8.47
C VAL A 17 44.80 16.90 8.99
N PHE A 18 44.42 17.85 9.86
CA PHE A 18 43.02 18.01 10.26
C PHE A 18 42.28 18.79 9.19
N THR A 19 41.49 18.11 8.36
CA THR A 19 40.52 18.76 7.48
C THR A 19 39.30 19.15 8.32
N THR A 20 39.19 20.43 8.69
CA THR A 20 37.97 20.94 9.31
C THR A 20 36.85 20.91 8.27
N THR A 21 35.94 19.96 8.38
CA THR A 21 34.70 19.97 7.59
C THR A 21 33.88 21.17 8.07
N GLN A 22 33.82 22.24 7.28
CA GLN A 22 32.94 23.37 7.55
C GLN A 22 31.48 22.88 7.39
N LEU A 23 30.78 22.68 8.50
CA LEU A 23 29.34 22.44 8.48
C LEU A 23 28.68 23.71 7.94
N ARG A 24 28.04 23.63 6.78
CA ARG A 24 27.20 24.74 6.31
C ARG A 24 26.04 24.92 7.29
N PRO A 25 25.77 26.14 7.77
CA PRO A 25 24.57 26.40 8.55
C PRO A 25 23.35 26.05 7.70
N VAL A 26 22.48 25.19 8.23
CA VAL A 26 21.16 24.95 7.62
C VAL A 26 20.40 26.26 7.72
N THR A 27 20.12 26.88 6.57
CA THR A 27 19.23 28.04 6.51
C THR A 27 17.82 27.54 6.80
N ASN A 28 17.28 27.87 7.98
CA ASN A 28 15.84 27.73 8.25
C ASN A 28 15.09 28.75 7.41
N SER A 29 14.77 28.41 6.16
CA SER A 29 13.77 29.13 5.40
C SER A 29 12.40 28.86 6.01
N GLU A 30 11.64 29.91 6.32
CA GLU A 30 10.25 29.76 6.75
C GLU A 30 9.47 28.92 5.74
N ILE A 31 8.83 27.85 6.22
CA ILE A 31 8.05 26.93 5.39
C ILE A 31 6.59 27.38 5.42
N SER A 32 6.03 27.74 4.26
CA SER A 32 4.60 28.10 4.14
C SER A 32 3.75 26.84 4.00
N ILE A 33 3.09 26.43 5.09
CA ILE A 33 2.23 25.23 5.13
C ILE A 33 0.80 25.51 4.66
N GLY A 34 0.26 26.69 5.01
CA GLY A 34 -1.11 27.09 4.71
C GLY A 34 -2.17 26.10 5.23
N GLN A 35 -3.26 25.94 4.48
CA GLN A 35 -4.32 24.95 4.75
C GLN A 35 -4.13 23.64 3.94
N GLN A 36 -2.93 23.41 3.42
CA GLN A 36 -2.67 22.27 2.54
C GLN A 36 -2.49 20.99 3.36
N LYS A 37 -3.02 19.88 2.85
CA LYS A 37 -2.76 18.55 3.41
C LYS A 37 -1.27 18.24 3.24
N GLN A 38 -0.60 17.91 4.34
CA GLN A 38 0.80 17.47 4.35
C GLN A 38 0.86 15.97 4.57
N LEU A 39 1.77 15.30 3.86
CA LEU A 39 2.07 13.89 4.11
C LEU A 39 3.09 13.78 5.24
N LEU A 40 2.82 12.94 6.24
CA LEU A 40 3.77 12.67 7.33
C LEU A 40 4.73 11.54 6.93
N ILE A 41 5.47 11.74 5.82
CA ILE A 41 6.47 10.78 5.32
C ILE A 41 7.89 11.15 5.74
N ASP A 42 8.11 12.42 6.10
CA ASP A 42 9.40 12.97 6.51
C ASP A 42 9.21 14.01 7.64
N ASP A 43 10.27 14.81 7.88
CA ASP A 43 10.30 15.88 8.88
C ASP A 43 10.19 17.28 8.27
N HIS A 44 9.90 17.41 6.97
CA HIS A 44 9.98 18.70 6.29
C HIS A 44 9.06 19.76 6.93
N ALA A 45 7.82 19.39 7.23
CA ALA A 45 6.84 20.27 7.87
C ALA A 45 6.87 20.22 9.41
N VAL A 46 7.83 19.51 10.01
CA VAL A 46 7.87 19.25 11.46
C VAL A 46 8.82 20.24 12.12
N ASP A 47 8.28 21.15 12.92
CA ASP A 47 9.06 22.15 13.68
C ASP A 47 9.90 21.50 14.80
N SER A 48 9.30 20.57 15.55
CA SER A 48 10.01 19.83 16.59
C SER A 48 9.40 18.46 16.86
N THR A 49 10.23 17.56 17.40
CA THR A 49 9.81 16.25 17.91
C THR A 49 10.32 16.08 19.33
N THR A 50 9.64 15.29 20.15
CA THR A 50 10.11 14.97 21.51
C THR A 50 9.85 13.50 21.79
N ARG A 51 10.93 12.74 22.05
CA ARG A 51 10.87 11.29 22.30
C ARG A 51 10.12 10.52 21.18
N LEU A 52 10.22 11.00 19.94
CA LEU A 52 9.65 10.33 18.77
C LEU A 52 10.66 9.32 18.23
N HIS A 53 10.22 8.08 18.09
CA HIS A 53 10.97 7.04 17.39
C HIS A 53 10.12 6.54 16.22
N ARG A 54 10.53 6.84 14.99
CA ARG A 54 9.95 6.22 13.79
C ARG A 54 10.61 4.86 13.58
N GLN A 55 9.82 3.80 13.67
CA GLN A 55 10.28 2.44 13.38
C GLN A 55 9.51 1.90 12.19
N LEU A 56 10.22 1.53 11.13
CA LEU A 56 9.64 0.74 10.06
C LEU A 56 9.47 -0.69 10.58
N GLY A 57 8.27 -1.26 10.43
CA GLY A 57 8.04 -2.67 10.75
C GLY A 57 8.84 -3.57 9.81
N GLU A 58 9.23 -4.75 10.28
CA GLU A 58 9.80 -5.78 9.43
C GLU A 58 8.67 -6.52 8.70
N VAL A 59 8.76 -6.61 7.37
CA VAL A 59 7.80 -7.35 6.55
C VAL A 59 8.48 -8.61 6.03
N VAL A 60 7.99 -9.76 6.46
CA VAL A 60 8.46 -11.07 5.97
C VAL A 60 7.48 -11.59 4.91
N LYS A 61 8.00 -11.87 3.73
CA LYS A 61 7.20 -12.44 2.64
C LYS A 61 6.82 -13.89 2.98
N TYR A 62 5.54 -14.22 2.82
CA TYR A 62 5.08 -15.61 2.94
C TYR A 62 5.71 -16.48 1.82
N PRO A 63 6.19 -17.70 2.12
CA PRO A 63 7.03 -18.47 1.19
C PRO A 63 6.31 -18.98 -0.06
N TYR A 64 4.97 -19.03 -0.06
CA TYR A 64 4.17 -19.57 -1.15
C TYR A 64 3.09 -18.58 -1.61
N PRO A 65 2.59 -18.69 -2.86
CA PRO A 65 1.42 -17.93 -3.29
C PRO A 65 0.21 -18.23 -2.40
N ILE A 66 -0.40 -17.19 -1.84
CA ILE A 66 -1.59 -17.29 -0.96
C ILE A 66 -2.92 -17.25 -1.72
N LEU A 67 -2.88 -16.92 -3.02
CA LEU A 67 -4.03 -16.90 -3.92
C LEU A 67 -3.59 -17.43 -5.29
N LYS A 68 -4.46 -18.17 -5.97
CA LYS A 68 -4.20 -18.79 -7.30
C LYS A 68 -5.42 -18.62 -8.21
N PRO A 69 -5.25 -18.58 -9.54
CA PRO A 69 -6.34 -18.57 -10.51
C PRO A 69 -6.89 -19.99 -10.70
N ASP A 70 -7.66 -20.47 -9.72
CA ASP A 70 -8.15 -21.86 -9.67
C ASP A 70 -9.68 -22.00 -9.61
N LEU A 71 -10.43 -20.90 -9.81
CA LEU A 71 -11.88 -20.93 -9.93
C LEU A 71 -12.38 -20.65 -11.35
N PRO A 72 -13.63 -21.06 -11.67
CA PRO A 72 -14.34 -20.56 -12.83
C PRO A 72 -14.40 -19.03 -12.82
N GLY A 73 -13.98 -18.41 -13.93
CA GLY A 73 -13.88 -16.96 -14.04
C GLY A 73 -12.50 -16.40 -13.69
N ASP A 74 -11.63 -17.16 -13.03
CA ASP A 74 -10.23 -16.76 -12.91
C ASP A 74 -9.51 -16.96 -14.26
N ASP A 75 -8.77 -15.96 -14.70
CA ASP A 75 -7.90 -16.00 -15.86
C ASP A 75 -6.48 -15.58 -15.42
N PRO A 76 -5.45 -16.40 -15.70
CA PRO A 76 -4.08 -16.10 -15.26
C PRO A 76 -3.51 -14.79 -15.80
N SER A 77 -4.08 -14.20 -16.86
CA SER A 77 -3.62 -12.91 -17.38
C SER A 77 -3.99 -11.81 -16.39
N ALA A 78 -2.98 -11.23 -15.74
CA ALA A 78 -3.14 -10.18 -14.74
C ALA A 78 -3.94 -10.56 -13.47
N PHE A 79 -4.13 -11.85 -13.19
CA PHE A 79 -4.75 -12.33 -11.95
C PHE A 79 -4.07 -11.73 -10.71
N GLY A 80 -4.84 -11.05 -9.87
CA GLY A 80 -4.33 -10.46 -8.63
C GLY A 80 -3.33 -9.31 -8.80
N SER A 81 -3.11 -8.81 -10.02
CA SER A 81 -2.23 -7.63 -10.27
C SER A 81 -2.71 -6.37 -9.56
N TYR A 82 -4.02 -6.29 -9.33
CA TYR A 82 -4.65 -5.28 -8.50
C TYR A 82 -5.63 -5.93 -7.55
N LEU A 83 -5.62 -5.48 -6.31
CA LEU A 83 -6.52 -5.96 -5.28
C LEU A 83 -6.65 -4.94 -4.14
N THR A 84 -7.75 -5.06 -3.40
CA THR A 84 -7.94 -4.42 -2.11
C THR A 84 -8.17 -5.49 -1.06
N VAL A 85 -7.52 -5.37 0.11
CA VAL A 85 -7.83 -6.18 1.31
C VAL A 85 -8.29 -5.26 2.42
N LEU A 86 -9.44 -5.55 3.03
CA LEU A 86 -9.93 -4.86 4.20
C LEU A 86 -10.28 -5.86 5.31
N ARG A 87 -10.14 -5.43 6.56
CA ARG A 87 -10.68 -6.18 7.71
C ARG A 87 -12.08 -5.68 8.01
N ASP A 88 -13.08 -6.52 7.77
CA ASP A 88 -14.43 -6.30 8.26
C ASP A 88 -14.49 -6.60 9.76
N LYS A 89 -14.63 -5.54 10.57
CA LYS A 89 -14.75 -5.65 12.02
C LYS A 89 -16.07 -6.29 12.47
N LEU A 90 -17.16 -6.15 11.71
CA LEU A 90 -18.47 -6.74 12.06
C LEU A 90 -18.50 -8.24 11.74
N GLY A 91 -18.04 -8.62 10.55
CA GLY A 91 -17.92 -10.02 10.15
C GLY A 91 -16.71 -10.76 10.74
N ASN A 92 -15.85 -10.06 11.48
CA ASN A 92 -14.60 -10.56 12.06
C ASN A 92 -13.73 -11.35 11.06
N LYS A 93 -13.59 -10.82 9.84
CA LYS A 93 -12.85 -11.46 8.75
C LYS A 93 -12.15 -10.43 7.88
N PHE A 94 -11.12 -10.86 7.19
CA PHE A 94 -10.56 -10.16 6.05
C PHE A 94 -11.38 -10.47 4.81
N GLN A 95 -11.58 -9.45 3.98
CA GLN A 95 -12.23 -9.53 2.68
C GLN A 95 -11.24 -9.01 1.64
N MET A 96 -11.23 -9.63 0.47
CA MET A 96 -10.41 -9.26 -0.65
C MET A 96 -11.26 -9.11 -1.90
N TRP A 97 -11.04 -8.02 -2.63
CA TRP A 97 -11.52 -7.81 -3.98
C TRP A 97 -10.31 -7.80 -4.89
N TYR A 98 -10.25 -8.75 -5.81
CA TYR A 98 -9.07 -8.95 -6.64
C TYR A 98 -9.46 -8.98 -8.12
N MET A 99 -8.56 -8.54 -8.97
CA MET A 99 -8.73 -8.67 -10.41
C MET A 99 -8.69 -10.16 -10.80
N ALA A 100 -9.83 -10.72 -11.25
CA ALA A 100 -9.92 -12.14 -11.59
C ALA A 100 -9.21 -12.49 -12.90
N GLY A 101 -8.86 -11.48 -13.69
CA GLY A 101 -8.07 -11.58 -14.91
C GLY A 101 -8.30 -10.32 -15.76
N LYS A 102 -7.54 -10.15 -16.84
CA LYS A 102 -7.55 -8.92 -17.67
C LYS A 102 -8.95 -8.45 -18.05
N ASN A 103 -9.87 -9.38 -18.32
CA ASN A 103 -11.22 -9.10 -18.80
C ASN A 103 -12.33 -9.78 -17.98
N ASN A 104 -12.03 -10.35 -16.81
CA ASN A 104 -12.95 -11.26 -16.11
C ASN A 104 -13.65 -10.64 -14.89
N GLY A 105 -13.49 -9.33 -14.68
CA GLY A 105 -14.12 -8.61 -13.58
C GLY A 105 -13.36 -8.71 -12.27
N ILE A 106 -14.08 -8.42 -11.19
CA ILE A 106 -13.57 -8.40 -9.83
C ILE A 106 -14.06 -9.63 -9.07
N GLY A 107 -13.12 -10.47 -8.65
CA GLY A 107 -13.34 -11.63 -7.80
C GLY A 107 -13.33 -11.27 -6.32
N TYR A 108 -13.92 -12.14 -5.51
CA TYR A 108 -14.05 -11.96 -4.06
C TYR A 108 -13.44 -13.14 -3.27
N ALA A 109 -12.75 -12.83 -2.17
CA ALA A 109 -12.22 -13.83 -1.25
C ALA A 109 -12.33 -13.38 0.21
N GLU A 110 -12.37 -14.35 1.13
CA GLU A 110 -12.46 -14.14 2.58
C GLU A 110 -11.35 -14.88 3.31
N SER A 111 -10.86 -14.32 4.41
CA SER A 111 -9.86 -14.96 5.26
C SER A 111 -10.05 -14.59 6.72
N LEU A 112 -9.67 -15.47 7.65
CA LEU A 112 -9.66 -15.15 9.09
C LEU A 112 -8.30 -14.61 9.56
N ASP A 113 -7.23 -14.92 8.84
CA ASP A 113 -5.85 -14.63 9.23
C ASP A 113 -5.08 -13.80 8.19
N GLY A 114 -5.67 -13.51 7.03
CA GLY A 114 -5.06 -12.77 5.94
C GLY A 114 -4.07 -13.59 5.09
N ILE A 115 -3.90 -14.88 5.40
CA ILE A 115 -2.95 -15.79 4.73
C ILE A 115 -3.71 -16.90 4.00
N HIS A 116 -4.70 -17.51 4.65
CA HIS A 116 -5.51 -18.58 4.08
C HIS A 116 -6.82 -18.01 3.56
N TRP A 117 -6.97 -18.00 2.24
CA TRP A 117 -8.12 -17.38 1.56
C TRP A 117 -9.11 -18.43 1.06
N LYS A 118 -10.39 -18.20 1.35
CA LYS A 118 -11.52 -18.92 0.77
C LYS A 118 -12.14 -18.06 -0.31
N LYS A 119 -12.47 -18.65 -1.46
CA LYS A 119 -13.13 -17.97 -2.57
C LYS A 119 -14.55 -18.53 -2.76
N PRO A 120 -15.55 -18.03 -2.00
CA PRO A 120 -16.91 -18.56 -2.06
C PRO A 120 -17.59 -18.19 -3.38
N TYR A 121 -18.43 -19.08 -3.93
CA TYR A 121 -19.24 -18.76 -5.12
C TYR A 121 -20.39 -17.85 -4.71
N VAL A 122 -20.22 -16.55 -4.96
CA VAL A 122 -21.11 -15.48 -4.50
C VAL A 122 -21.72 -14.66 -5.65
N SER A 123 -21.42 -15.01 -6.91
CA SER A 123 -22.10 -14.41 -8.05
C SER A 123 -23.60 -14.67 -7.99
N LEU A 124 -24.40 -13.81 -8.63
CA LEU A 124 -25.86 -13.93 -8.62
C LEU A 124 -26.39 -15.29 -9.12
N ASP A 125 -25.64 -15.95 -10.02
CA ASP A 125 -25.95 -17.28 -10.54
C ASP A 125 -25.33 -18.43 -9.72
N GLY A 126 -24.54 -18.11 -8.70
CA GLY A 126 -23.87 -19.07 -7.81
C GLY A 126 -22.76 -19.90 -8.47
N LYS A 127 -22.26 -19.51 -9.64
CA LYS A 127 -21.27 -20.30 -10.40
C LYS A 127 -19.84 -19.83 -10.27
N THR A 128 -19.64 -18.59 -9.85
CA THR A 128 -18.33 -17.96 -9.74
C THR A 128 -18.27 -17.12 -8.46
N ASN A 129 -17.10 -16.57 -8.16
CA ASN A 129 -16.93 -15.56 -7.13
C ASN A 129 -16.75 -14.15 -7.69
N ILE A 130 -17.16 -13.91 -8.95
CA ILE A 130 -17.13 -12.59 -9.57
C ILE A 130 -18.28 -11.75 -9.00
N VAL A 131 -17.93 -10.63 -8.40
CA VAL A 131 -18.87 -9.72 -7.70
C VAL A 131 -19.12 -8.42 -8.44
N PHE A 132 -18.29 -8.08 -9.42
CA PHE A 132 -18.46 -6.85 -10.18
C PHE A 132 -17.83 -6.94 -11.58
N ASP A 133 -18.57 -6.52 -12.60
CA ASP A 133 -18.08 -6.43 -13.98
C ASP A 133 -17.35 -5.10 -14.21
N ALA A 134 -16.14 -4.99 -13.62
CA ALA A 134 -15.22 -3.91 -13.91
C ALA A 134 -13.96 -4.44 -14.59
N LYS A 135 -13.63 -3.88 -15.75
CA LYS A 135 -12.40 -4.21 -16.47
C LYS A 135 -11.23 -3.46 -15.85
N GLY A 136 -10.41 -4.16 -15.06
CA GLY A 136 -9.21 -3.59 -14.44
C GLY A 136 -9.30 -3.52 -12.92
N HIS A 137 -9.08 -2.33 -12.37
CA HIS A 137 -8.94 -2.13 -10.93
C HIS A 137 -10.26 -1.66 -10.29
N MET A 138 -10.49 -2.15 -9.07
CA MET A 138 -11.47 -1.61 -8.13
C MET A 138 -10.78 -1.42 -6.78
N SER A 139 -10.78 -0.18 -6.29
CA SER A 139 -10.35 0.15 -4.94
C SER A 139 -11.56 0.20 -4.03
N VAL A 140 -11.55 -0.59 -2.96
CA VAL A 140 -12.66 -0.65 -2.00
C VAL A 140 -12.29 0.07 -0.71
N SER A 141 -13.24 0.76 -0.10
CA SER A 141 -13.11 1.37 1.22
C SER A 141 -14.38 1.16 2.04
N ILE A 142 -14.22 1.24 3.36
CA ILE A 142 -15.33 1.31 4.31
C ILE A 142 -15.27 2.72 4.90
N ASP A 143 -16.35 3.48 4.77
CA ASP A 143 -16.46 4.80 5.34
C ASP A 143 -16.94 4.69 6.80
N PRO A 144 -16.12 5.03 7.80
CA PRO A 144 -16.49 4.91 9.21
C PRO A 144 -17.58 5.91 9.64
N HIS A 145 -17.88 6.91 8.81
CA HIS A 145 -18.92 7.90 9.06
C HIS A 145 -20.21 7.64 8.27
N GLU A 146 -20.24 6.58 7.45
CA GLU A 146 -21.44 6.23 6.71
C GLU A 146 -22.55 5.78 7.68
N THR A 147 -23.72 6.38 7.54
CA THR A 147 -24.88 6.10 8.39
C THR A 147 -25.90 5.21 7.69
N ASP A 148 -25.90 5.18 6.36
CA ASP A 148 -26.75 4.27 5.60
C ASP A 148 -26.08 2.89 5.48
N PRO A 149 -26.64 1.83 6.09
CA PRO A 149 -26.06 0.50 6.02
C PRO A 149 -25.95 -0.06 4.59
N TYR A 150 -26.73 0.44 3.63
CA TYR A 150 -26.63 0.04 2.22
C TYR A 150 -25.40 0.61 1.51
N HIS A 151 -24.81 1.69 2.04
CA HIS A 151 -23.66 2.40 1.47
C HIS A 151 -22.35 2.13 2.21
N ARG A 152 -22.36 1.13 3.10
CA ARG A 152 -21.26 0.78 4.00
C ARG A 152 -19.91 0.62 3.30
N TYR A 153 -19.91 -0.08 2.17
CA TYR A 153 -18.74 -0.21 1.29
C TYR A 153 -18.87 0.77 0.14
N LYS A 154 -17.76 1.44 -0.18
CA LYS A 154 -17.63 2.34 -1.32
C LYS A 154 -16.48 1.86 -2.19
N ALA A 155 -16.60 2.03 -3.50
CA ALA A 155 -15.56 1.65 -4.43
C ALA A 155 -15.36 2.69 -5.52
N ALA A 156 -14.10 2.84 -5.93
CA ALA A 156 -13.73 3.53 -7.17
C ALA A 156 -13.18 2.49 -8.15
N TYR A 157 -13.63 2.55 -9.40
CA TYR A 157 -13.25 1.58 -10.43
C TYR A 157 -13.09 2.26 -11.81
N TYR A 158 -12.53 1.53 -12.76
CA TYR A 158 -12.45 1.99 -14.15
C TYR A 158 -13.81 1.91 -14.83
N GLY A 159 -14.41 3.08 -15.03
CA GLY A 159 -15.62 3.29 -15.80
C GLY A 159 -15.35 3.56 -17.29
N PRO A 160 -16.40 3.95 -18.04
CA PRO A 160 -16.31 4.26 -19.46
C PRO A 160 -15.20 5.28 -19.77
N GLY A 161 -14.42 5.02 -20.82
CA GLY A 161 -13.36 5.91 -21.29
C GLY A 161 -12.09 5.93 -20.43
N VAL A 162 -11.86 4.90 -19.59
CA VAL A 162 -10.72 4.82 -18.66
C VAL A 162 -10.75 5.95 -17.63
N LYS A 163 -11.95 6.33 -17.23
CA LYS A 163 -12.22 7.36 -16.24
C LYS A 163 -12.71 6.73 -14.95
N VAL A 164 -12.68 7.46 -13.85
CA VAL A 164 -13.11 6.94 -12.55
C VAL A 164 -14.63 6.90 -12.52
N ALA A 165 -15.21 5.76 -12.14
CA ALA A 165 -16.61 5.63 -11.73
C ALA A 165 -16.67 5.12 -10.28
N LEU A 166 -17.83 5.29 -9.64
CA LEU A 166 -18.02 4.96 -8.23
C LEU A 166 -19.12 3.91 -8.06
N ALA A 167 -18.98 3.05 -7.06
CA ALA A 167 -19.99 2.06 -6.66
C ALA A 167 -20.11 1.99 -5.14
N TYR A 168 -21.21 1.39 -4.67
CA TYR A 168 -21.48 1.13 -3.26
C TYR A 168 -22.06 -0.26 -3.03
N SER A 169 -21.94 -0.76 -1.81
CA SER A 169 -22.48 -2.05 -1.41
C SER A 169 -22.73 -2.11 0.10
N ALA A 170 -23.72 -2.90 0.52
CA ALA A 170 -23.98 -3.17 1.93
C ALA A 170 -23.01 -4.22 2.51
N ASP A 171 -22.63 -5.20 1.70
CA ASP A 171 -21.90 -6.42 2.10
C ASP A 171 -20.54 -6.58 1.38
N GLY A 172 -20.29 -5.75 0.37
CA GLY A 172 -19.10 -5.82 -0.49
C GLY A 172 -19.18 -6.93 -1.53
N ILE A 173 -20.34 -7.57 -1.72
CA ILE A 173 -20.58 -8.64 -2.68
C ILE A 173 -21.56 -8.17 -3.74
N GLN A 174 -22.67 -7.54 -3.34
CA GLN A 174 -23.64 -6.99 -4.27
C GLN A 174 -23.38 -5.50 -4.45
N TRP A 175 -22.84 -5.14 -5.62
CA TRP A 175 -22.41 -3.78 -5.91
C TRP A 175 -23.42 -3.04 -6.79
N ASN A 176 -23.69 -1.78 -6.44
CA ASN A 176 -24.49 -0.85 -7.21
C ASN A 176 -23.61 0.32 -7.66
N SER A 177 -23.64 0.65 -8.94
CA SER A 177 -22.93 1.84 -9.43
C SER A 177 -23.68 3.11 -9.04
N TYR A 178 -22.94 4.12 -8.61
CA TYR A 178 -23.44 5.50 -8.64
C TYR A 178 -23.63 5.94 -10.09
N THR A 179 -24.50 6.92 -10.31
CA THR A 179 -24.69 7.58 -11.62
C THR A 179 -24.86 6.61 -12.80
N ASN A 180 -25.52 5.46 -12.57
CA ASN A 180 -25.69 4.38 -13.56
C ASN A 180 -24.37 3.95 -14.23
N GLY A 181 -23.26 3.98 -13.49
CA GLY A 181 -21.93 3.57 -13.97
C GLY A 181 -21.22 4.61 -14.83
N GLN A 182 -21.78 5.82 -14.96
CA GLN A 182 -21.08 6.93 -15.63
C GLN A 182 -19.90 7.41 -14.79
N SER A 183 -18.83 7.79 -15.48
CA SER A 183 -17.61 8.29 -14.86
C SER A 183 -17.80 9.68 -14.23
N VAL A 184 -17.08 9.94 -13.14
CA VAL A 184 -17.12 11.19 -12.36
C VAL A 184 -15.91 12.12 -12.63
N THR A 185 -15.04 11.73 -13.58
CA THR A 185 -13.90 12.53 -14.09
C THR A 185 -14.02 12.75 -15.60
#